data_AF-A0A814PZ91-F1
#
_entry.id   AF-A0A814PZ91-F1
#
_cell.length_a   1.000
_cell.length_b   1.000
_cell.length_c   1.000
_cell.angle_alpha   90.00
_cell.angle_beta   90.00
_cell.angle_gamma   90.00
#
_symmetry.space_group_name_H-M   'P 1'
#
loop_
_entity.id
_entity.type
_entity.pdbx_description
1 polymer ?
#
loop_
_entity_poly.entity_id
_entity_poly.type
_entity_poly.pdbx_seq_one_letter_code
_entity_poly.pdbx_strand_id
1 'polypeptide(L)'
;MNQSKQNRMAMMEFENNKRKKLQRIYDRKNCIENLPNEIFYEIFDYLDGCLLYEAFSNLNYRFQQLLIDSSVRLKINFVSYSGVLLEHRSKHIVIPKRHQIISFNFDNAFGESPIFTWFPINSQFNRLESITLRDIRTGELLLLLVDLVFLPRLFSLTIYLHKTSKDLSYLYKLIFNLPRLKYHKLSFRGLKINNPLLMATNKQLSTIEYLVIDHICTLNEFITILSYTPRLSHIICKQIVKSNQIMKQQIPIKLIHLTHMCIRYCYLRFDELEDLIKKIGSQFHKLRIHTYKDFSYLDADRWEQLIIQHMSKLHLFKFKYTEMINEHLQITPCHTQINRFHSLFWSQRQWVFNLSIDTDNQQAIAIVYSIHSCRYIRSKF
;
A
#
# COMPACT_ATOMS: atom_id res chain seq x y z
N MET A 1 17.19 -53.81 -66.05
CA MET A 1 16.66 -54.36 -64.78
C MET A 1 17.13 -53.63 -63.50
N ASN A 2 18.27 -52.91 -63.50
CA ASN A 2 18.82 -52.28 -62.29
C ASN A 2 18.19 -50.94 -61.85
N GLN A 3 17.67 -50.13 -62.78
CA GLN A 3 17.06 -48.83 -62.47
C GLN A 3 15.75 -48.94 -61.67
N SER A 4 14.96 -49.99 -61.91
CA SER A 4 13.69 -50.25 -61.20
C SER A 4 13.91 -50.58 -59.71
N LYS A 5 14.98 -51.33 -59.38
CA LYS A 5 15.34 -51.63 -57.98
C LYS A 5 15.88 -50.41 -57.25
N GLN A 6 16.70 -49.59 -57.90
CA GLN A 6 17.21 -48.34 -57.30
C GLN A 6 16.09 -47.34 -57.01
N ASN A 7 15.13 -47.17 -57.94
CA ASN A 7 13.99 -46.28 -57.72
C ASN A 7 13.08 -46.76 -56.58
N ARG A 8 12.90 -48.08 -56.40
CA ARG A 8 12.14 -48.64 -55.27
C ARG A 8 12.84 -48.44 -53.92
N MET A 9 14.17 -48.58 -53.86
CA MET A 9 14.94 -48.31 -52.63
C MET A 9 14.89 -46.84 -52.24
N ALA A 10 15.10 -45.93 -53.19
CA ALA A 10 15.03 -44.49 -52.93
C ALA A 10 13.64 -44.03 -52.44
N MET A 11 12.57 -44.62 -52.99
CA MET A 11 11.20 -44.32 -52.57
C MET A 11 10.90 -44.85 -51.15
N MET A 12 11.39 -46.05 -50.80
CA MET A 12 11.27 -46.58 -49.43
C MET A 12 12.07 -45.75 -48.42
N GLU A 13 13.27 -45.29 -48.76
CA GLU A 13 14.10 -44.45 -47.90
C GLU A 13 13.47 -43.07 -47.67
N PHE A 14 12.86 -42.49 -48.71
CA PHE A 14 12.10 -41.25 -48.63
C PHE A 14 10.87 -41.39 -47.72
N GLU A 15 10.10 -42.47 -47.85
CA GLU A 15 8.95 -42.72 -46.96
C GLU A 15 9.38 -42.95 -45.51
N ASN A 16 10.49 -43.66 -45.28
CA ASN A 16 10.99 -43.91 -43.93
C ASN A 16 11.50 -42.62 -43.26
N ASN A 17 12.17 -41.76 -44.02
CA ASN A 17 12.58 -40.43 -43.53
C ASN A 17 11.38 -39.51 -43.29
N LYS A 18 10.34 -39.58 -44.13
CA LYS A 18 9.09 -38.85 -43.92
C LYS A 18 8.38 -39.31 -42.65
N ARG A 19 8.32 -40.62 -42.38
CA ARG A 19 7.78 -41.20 -41.14
C ARG A 19 8.58 -40.78 -39.91
N LYS A 20 9.92 -40.87 -39.95
CA LYS A 20 10.79 -40.40 -38.85
C LYS A 20 10.64 -38.90 -38.57
N LYS A 21 10.46 -38.09 -39.61
CA LYS A 21 10.24 -36.64 -39.47
C LYS A 21 8.86 -36.33 -38.88
N LEU A 22 7.82 -37.06 -39.28
CA LEU A 22 6.48 -36.97 -38.69
C LEU A 22 6.45 -37.44 -37.24
N GLN A 23 7.17 -38.51 -36.90
CA GLN A 23 7.35 -38.98 -35.52
C GLN A 23 8.00 -37.90 -34.65
N ARG A 24 9.11 -37.29 -35.11
CA ARG A 24 9.77 -36.18 -34.41
C ARG A 24 8.91 -34.92 -34.24
N ILE A 25 7.94 -34.69 -35.14
CA ILE A 25 6.97 -33.60 -35.02
C ILE A 25 5.87 -33.96 -34.02
N TYR A 26 5.44 -35.23 -33.98
CA TYR A 26 4.51 -35.75 -32.98
C TYR A 26 5.10 -35.75 -31.56
N ASP A 27 6.40 -36.09 -31.44
CA ASP A 27 7.17 -36.04 -30.19
C ASP A 27 7.47 -34.60 -29.75
N ARG A 28 7.36 -33.61 -30.66
CA ARG A 28 7.44 -32.17 -30.39
C ARG A 28 6.06 -31.54 -30.15
N LYS A 29 5.12 -32.27 -29.57
CA LYS A 29 3.96 -31.62 -28.97
C LYS A 29 4.44 -30.81 -27.76
N ASN A 30 4.38 -29.50 -27.88
CA ASN A 30 4.54 -28.58 -26.75
C ASN A 30 3.35 -28.79 -25.81
N CYS A 31 3.42 -29.81 -24.96
CA CYS A 31 2.45 -30.04 -23.89
C CYS A 31 2.88 -29.23 -22.67
N ILE A 32 1.92 -28.53 -22.05
CA ILE A 32 2.14 -27.82 -20.78
C ILE A 32 2.70 -28.77 -19.70
N GLU A 33 2.31 -30.04 -19.76
CA GLU A 33 2.76 -31.12 -18.88
C GLU A 33 4.24 -31.47 -19.03
N ASN A 34 4.93 -30.96 -20.04
CA ASN A 34 6.38 -31.13 -20.21
C ASN A 34 7.18 -29.99 -19.57
N LEU A 35 6.51 -28.94 -19.07
CA LEU A 35 7.20 -27.86 -18.35
C LEU A 35 7.84 -28.39 -17.07
N PRO A 36 8.97 -27.82 -16.60
CA PRO A 36 9.59 -28.14 -15.32
C PRO A 36 8.68 -27.80 -14.12
N ASN A 37 8.90 -28.44 -12.97
CA ASN A 37 8.14 -28.15 -11.73
C ASN A 37 8.37 -26.70 -11.27
N GLU A 38 9.59 -26.20 -11.44
CA GLU A 38 10.03 -24.85 -11.09
C GLU A 38 9.18 -23.80 -11.80
N ILE A 39 8.92 -24.01 -13.09
CA ILE A 39 8.08 -23.12 -13.90
C ILE A 39 6.62 -23.16 -13.40
N PHE A 40 6.12 -24.32 -12.95
CA PHE A 40 4.79 -24.38 -12.35
C PHE A 40 4.73 -23.64 -11.01
N TYR A 41 5.76 -23.73 -10.16
CA TYR A 41 5.79 -22.94 -8.93
C TYR A 41 5.82 -21.43 -9.21
N GLU A 42 6.57 -20.99 -10.21
CA GLU A 42 6.54 -19.60 -10.66
C GLU A 42 5.15 -19.19 -11.17
N ILE A 43 4.50 -20.03 -11.98
CA ILE A 43 3.12 -19.78 -12.44
C ILE A 43 2.16 -19.69 -11.27
N PHE A 44 2.25 -20.62 -10.31
CA PHE A 44 1.37 -20.69 -9.15
C PHE A 44 1.48 -19.45 -8.27
N ASP A 45 2.65 -18.81 -8.20
CA ASP A 45 2.84 -17.56 -7.47
C ASP A 45 2.01 -16.38 -8.03
N TYR A 46 1.55 -16.45 -9.29
CA TYR A 46 0.67 -15.44 -9.88
C TYR A 46 -0.83 -15.76 -9.74
N LEU A 47 -1.19 -16.95 -9.27
CA LEU A 47 -2.57 -17.41 -9.18
C LEU A 47 -3.15 -17.22 -7.77
N ASP A 48 -4.48 -17.07 -7.71
CA ASP A 48 -5.21 -17.20 -6.45
C ASP A 48 -5.16 -18.66 -5.97
N GLY A 49 -4.92 -18.87 -4.69
CA GLY A 49 -4.74 -20.19 -4.10
C GLY A 49 -5.99 -21.05 -4.19
N CYS A 50 -7.20 -20.50 -4.06
CA CYS A 50 -8.41 -21.30 -4.24
C CYS A 50 -8.60 -21.71 -5.70
N LEU A 51 -8.41 -20.77 -6.64
CA LEU A 51 -8.47 -21.08 -8.07
C LEU A 51 -7.40 -22.08 -8.51
N LEU A 52 -6.19 -21.96 -7.96
CA LEU A 52 -5.10 -22.89 -8.20
C LEU A 52 -5.50 -24.32 -7.80
N TYR A 53 -6.06 -24.49 -6.60
CA TYR A 53 -6.51 -25.80 -6.15
C TYR A 53 -7.67 -26.31 -7.00
N GLU A 54 -8.68 -25.48 -7.28
CA GLU A 54 -9.83 -25.91 -8.11
C GLU A 54 -9.41 -26.31 -9.52
N ALA A 55 -8.46 -25.60 -10.13
CA ALA A 55 -8.01 -25.87 -11.49
C ALA A 55 -7.04 -27.06 -11.58
N PHE A 56 -6.15 -27.25 -10.61
CA PHE A 56 -5.06 -28.23 -10.69
C PHE A 56 -5.23 -29.44 -9.78
N SER A 57 -6.12 -29.38 -8.78
CA SER A 57 -6.45 -30.56 -7.98
C SER A 57 -7.18 -31.57 -8.88
N ASN A 58 -6.74 -32.83 -8.80
CA ASN A 58 -7.31 -33.94 -9.56
C ASN A 58 -7.11 -33.91 -11.08
N LEU A 59 -6.28 -33.01 -11.64
CA LEU A 59 -5.93 -33.09 -13.07
C LEU A 59 -5.09 -34.34 -13.38
N ASN A 60 -4.01 -34.54 -12.64
CA ASN A 60 -3.18 -35.74 -12.68
C ASN A 60 -2.31 -35.82 -11.42
N TYR A 61 -1.64 -36.97 -11.24
CA TYR A 61 -0.79 -37.23 -10.09
C TYR A 61 0.30 -36.17 -9.91
N ARG A 62 0.94 -35.72 -11.00
CA ARG A 62 2.03 -34.74 -10.94
C ARG A 62 1.53 -33.41 -10.36
N PHE A 63 0.43 -32.87 -10.85
CA PHE A 63 -0.13 -31.61 -10.33
C PHE A 63 -0.62 -31.74 -8.89
N GLN A 64 -1.19 -32.89 -8.53
CA GLN A 64 -1.57 -33.15 -7.15
C GLN A 64 -0.36 -33.15 -6.21
N GLN A 65 0.76 -33.75 -6.62
CA GLN A 65 2.00 -33.71 -5.84
C GLN A 65 2.54 -32.27 -5.72
N LEU A 66 2.53 -31.51 -6.82
CA LEU A 66 2.94 -30.10 -6.79
C LEU A 66 2.12 -29.29 -5.78
N LEU A 67 0.80 -29.49 -5.69
CA LEU A 67 -0.05 -28.79 -4.72
C LEU A 67 0.12 -29.30 -3.27
N ILE A 68 0.53 -30.55 -3.07
CA ILE A 68 0.80 -31.08 -1.72
C ILE A 68 2.13 -30.56 -1.19
N ASP A 69 3.09 -30.29 -2.08
CA ASP A 69 4.41 -29.80 -1.72
C ASP A 69 4.33 -28.56 -0.82
N SER A 70 5.07 -28.60 0.27
CA SER A 70 5.16 -27.50 1.22
C SER A 70 5.81 -26.25 0.65
N SER A 71 6.45 -26.34 -0.52
CA SER A 71 7.10 -25.23 -1.22
C SER A 71 6.10 -24.28 -1.87
N VAL A 72 4.87 -24.73 -2.12
CA VAL A 72 3.81 -23.89 -2.68
C VAL A 72 3.44 -22.79 -1.69
N ARG A 73 3.35 -21.56 -2.21
CA ARG A 73 3.00 -20.37 -1.45
C ARG A 73 1.60 -19.91 -1.86
N LEU A 74 0.63 -20.15 -0.99
CA LEU A 74 -0.77 -19.85 -1.33
C LEU A 74 -1.14 -18.42 -0.95
N LYS A 75 -1.78 -17.74 -1.91
CA LYS A 75 -2.36 -16.41 -1.73
C LYS A 75 -3.87 -16.56 -1.81
N ILE A 76 -4.58 -16.38 -0.71
CA ILE A 76 -6.04 -16.53 -0.68
C ILE A 76 -6.69 -15.17 -0.87
N ASN A 77 -7.55 -15.07 -1.88
CA ASN A 77 -8.31 -13.87 -2.18
C ASN A 77 -9.81 -14.18 -2.13
N PHE A 78 -10.47 -13.59 -1.13
CA PHE A 78 -11.90 -13.65 -0.90
C PHE A 78 -12.55 -12.27 -1.10
N VAL A 79 -12.27 -11.64 -2.24
CA VAL A 79 -12.95 -10.41 -2.66
C VAL A 79 -14.19 -10.79 -3.49
N SER A 80 -15.34 -10.24 -3.12
CA SER A 80 -16.61 -10.41 -3.85
C SER A 80 -17.19 -11.83 -3.88
N TYR A 81 -16.87 -12.69 -2.90
CA TYR A 81 -17.42 -14.04 -2.81
C TYR A 81 -18.71 -14.07 -1.97
N SER A 82 -19.66 -14.95 -2.35
CA SER A 82 -20.83 -15.28 -1.55
C SER A 82 -20.48 -16.22 -0.39
N GLY A 83 -21.27 -16.17 0.69
CA GLY A 83 -21.02 -16.92 1.92
C GLY A 83 -20.93 -18.45 1.73
N VAL A 84 -21.73 -19.03 0.85
CA VAL A 84 -21.72 -20.49 0.60
C VAL A 84 -20.40 -20.95 -0.04
N LEU A 85 -19.95 -20.25 -1.09
CA LEU A 85 -18.69 -20.57 -1.76
C LEU A 85 -17.50 -20.33 -0.83
N LEU A 86 -17.60 -19.27 -0.02
CA LEU A 86 -16.60 -18.92 0.97
C LEU A 86 -16.49 -19.99 2.07
N GLU A 87 -17.61 -20.47 2.61
CA GLU A 87 -17.64 -21.57 3.58
C GLU A 87 -17.04 -22.86 2.99
N HIS A 88 -17.44 -23.22 1.77
CA HIS A 88 -16.93 -24.41 1.09
C HIS A 88 -15.41 -24.35 0.91
N ARG A 89 -14.90 -23.26 0.33
CA ARG A 89 -13.45 -23.05 0.13
C ARG A 89 -12.69 -22.98 1.44
N SER A 90 -13.30 -22.41 2.48
CA SER A 90 -12.70 -22.37 3.81
C SER A 90 -12.47 -23.77 4.36
N LYS A 91 -13.49 -24.63 4.31
CA LYS A 91 -13.44 -26.01 4.81
C LYS A 91 -12.50 -26.90 4.01
N HIS A 92 -12.52 -26.80 2.68
CA HIS A 92 -11.84 -27.76 1.82
C HIS A 92 -10.46 -27.31 1.32
N ILE A 93 -10.16 -26.01 1.35
CA ILE A 93 -8.89 -25.47 0.84
C ILE A 93 -8.14 -24.73 1.95
N VAL A 94 -8.75 -23.71 2.56
CA VAL A 94 -8.04 -22.82 3.50
C VAL A 94 -7.59 -23.56 4.75
N ILE A 95 -8.50 -24.25 5.45
CA ILE A 95 -8.17 -24.94 6.70
C ILE A 95 -7.12 -26.04 6.45
N PRO A 96 -7.28 -26.97 5.48
CA PRO A 96 -6.29 -28.02 5.24
C PRO A 96 -4.90 -27.48 4.85
N LYS A 97 -4.86 -26.34 4.16
CA LYS A 97 -3.63 -25.77 3.60
C LYS A 97 -3.11 -24.53 4.31
N ARG A 98 -3.62 -24.22 5.51
CA ARG A 98 -3.24 -23.05 6.31
C ARG A 98 -1.74 -22.83 6.53
N HIS A 99 -0.97 -23.90 6.58
CA HIS A 99 0.49 -23.87 6.73
C HIS A 99 1.24 -23.42 5.45
N GLN A 100 0.58 -23.43 4.29
CA GLN A 100 1.11 -22.97 3.00
C GLN A 100 0.68 -21.54 2.67
N ILE A 101 -0.30 -20.99 3.41
CA ILE A 101 -0.87 -19.67 3.13
C ILE A 101 0.09 -18.57 3.60
N ILE A 102 0.49 -17.72 2.66
CA ILE A 102 1.39 -16.58 2.89
C ILE A 102 0.64 -15.25 2.91
N SER A 103 -0.49 -15.13 2.22
CA SER A 103 -1.26 -13.88 2.21
C SER A 103 -2.75 -14.14 2.17
N PHE A 104 -3.48 -13.27 2.86
CA PHE A 104 -4.92 -13.29 2.93
C PHE A 104 -5.49 -11.93 2.52
N ASN A 105 -6.38 -11.89 1.54
CA ASN A 105 -7.11 -10.69 1.16
C ASN A 105 -8.60 -11.01 1.26
N PHE A 106 -9.32 -10.25 2.08
CA PHE A 106 -10.73 -10.50 2.37
C PHE A 106 -11.54 -9.22 2.24
N ASP A 107 -12.76 -9.35 1.72
CA ASP A 107 -13.73 -8.28 1.61
C ASP A 107 -15.08 -8.67 2.22
N ASN A 108 -15.50 -7.95 3.26
CA ASN A 108 -16.77 -8.16 3.96
C ASN A 108 -17.90 -7.27 3.42
N ALA A 109 -17.83 -6.82 2.16
CA ALA A 109 -18.80 -5.89 1.57
C ALA A 109 -20.27 -6.34 1.70
N PHE A 110 -20.54 -7.64 1.85
CA PHE A 110 -21.89 -8.20 1.95
C PHE A 110 -22.39 -8.39 3.39
N GLY A 111 -21.55 -8.14 4.41
CA GLY A 111 -21.94 -8.25 5.82
C GLY A 111 -22.39 -9.65 6.27
N GLU A 112 -22.08 -10.68 5.47
CA GLU A 112 -22.52 -12.05 5.68
C GLU A 112 -21.69 -12.73 6.78
N SER A 113 -22.18 -12.67 8.02
CA SER A 113 -21.64 -13.37 9.21
C SER A 113 -20.16 -13.04 9.54
N PRO A 114 -19.69 -13.27 10.78
CA PRO A 114 -18.29 -13.04 11.09
C PRO A 114 -17.46 -14.15 10.45
N ILE A 115 -16.82 -13.89 9.30
CA ILE A 115 -16.02 -14.87 8.53
C ILE A 115 -15.01 -15.67 9.38
N PHE A 116 -14.48 -15.05 10.43
CA PHE A 116 -13.52 -15.68 11.34
C PHE A 116 -14.14 -16.84 12.14
N THR A 117 -15.46 -17.00 12.10
CA THR A 117 -16.14 -18.22 12.58
C THR A 117 -15.90 -19.42 11.65
N TRP A 118 -15.71 -19.19 10.34
CA TRP A 118 -15.48 -20.28 9.39
C TRP A 118 -14.05 -20.78 9.40
N PHE A 119 -13.08 -19.90 9.69
CA PHE A 119 -11.68 -20.29 9.88
C PHE A 119 -10.98 -19.27 10.80
N PRO A 120 -10.70 -19.61 12.07
CA PRO A 120 -9.99 -18.70 12.95
C PRO A 120 -8.53 -18.55 12.49
N ILE A 121 -8.10 -17.32 12.26
CA ILE A 121 -6.71 -17.01 11.90
C ILE A 121 -5.87 -17.06 13.18
N ASN A 122 -5.24 -18.20 13.43
CA ASN A 122 -4.44 -18.45 14.63
C ASN A 122 -3.01 -18.88 14.28
N SER A 123 -2.23 -19.29 15.29
CA SER A 123 -0.83 -19.71 15.15
C SER A 123 -0.57 -20.84 14.14
N GLN A 124 -1.59 -21.58 13.72
CA GLN A 124 -1.46 -22.62 12.69
C GLN A 124 -1.22 -22.03 11.29
N PHE A 125 -1.52 -20.76 11.08
CA PHE A 125 -1.13 -19.98 9.89
C PHE A 125 0.34 -19.53 10.02
N ASN A 126 1.25 -20.48 10.22
CA ASN A 126 2.64 -20.23 10.59
C ASN A 126 3.49 -19.56 9.48
N ARG A 127 2.99 -19.52 8.24
CA ARG A 127 3.61 -18.84 7.11
C ARG A 127 2.92 -17.54 6.70
N LEU A 128 1.85 -17.14 7.39
CA LEU A 128 1.08 -15.97 7.02
C LEU A 128 1.90 -14.69 7.25
N GLU A 129 2.15 -13.99 6.15
CA GLU A 129 3.01 -12.82 6.04
C GLU A 129 2.21 -11.52 5.92
N SER A 130 1.08 -11.57 5.21
CA SER A 130 0.25 -10.39 4.95
C SER A 130 -1.25 -10.65 5.06
N ILE A 131 -1.96 -9.71 5.68
CA ILE A 131 -3.41 -9.71 5.76
C ILE A 131 -3.95 -8.38 5.23
N THR A 132 -4.92 -8.43 4.32
CA THR A 132 -5.72 -7.29 3.86
C THR A 132 -7.18 -7.56 4.18
N LEU A 133 -7.79 -6.68 4.97
CA LEU A 133 -9.18 -6.74 5.40
C LEU A 133 -9.91 -5.55 4.82
N ARG A 134 -10.95 -5.79 4.03
CA ARG A 134 -11.82 -4.77 3.45
C ARG A 134 -13.20 -4.86 4.06
N ASP A 135 -13.77 -3.69 4.26
CA ASP A 135 -15.10 -3.49 4.82
C ASP A 135 -15.36 -4.16 6.17
N ILE A 136 -14.32 -4.34 7.00
CA ILE A 136 -14.45 -5.04 8.29
C ILE A 136 -15.07 -4.12 9.36
N ARG A 137 -15.91 -4.69 10.22
CA ARG A 137 -16.47 -3.98 11.38
C ARG A 137 -15.42 -3.88 12.49
N THR A 138 -15.43 -2.77 13.23
CA THR A 138 -14.45 -2.54 14.31
C THR A 138 -14.48 -3.65 15.37
N GLY A 139 -15.66 -4.16 15.74
CA GLY A 139 -15.78 -5.24 16.73
C GLY A 139 -15.12 -6.56 16.30
N GLU A 140 -15.31 -6.95 15.03
CA GLU A 140 -14.68 -8.16 14.45
C GLU A 140 -13.16 -8.01 14.40
N LEU A 141 -12.69 -6.81 14.02
CA LEU A 141 -11.27 -6.52 13.97
C LEU A 141 -10.62 -6.60 15.36
N LEU A 142 -11.28 -6.11 16.41
CA LEU A 142 -10.75 -6.19 17.76
C LEU A 142 -10.56 -7.64 18.23
N LEU A 143 -11.51 -8.52 17.90
CA LEU A 143 -11.39 -9.95 18.20
C LEU A 143 -10.23 -10.58 17.44
N LEU A 144 -10.15 -10.32 16.13
CA LEU A 144 -9.08 -10.83 15.29
C LEU A 144 -7.68 -10.39 15.77
N LEU A 145 -7.53 -9.12 16.15
CA LEU A 145 -6.23 -8.56 16.57
C LEU A 145 -5.62 -9.28 17.77
N VAL A 146 -6.44 -9.89 18.64
CA VAL A 146 -5.96 -10.72 19.75
C VAL A 146 -5.22 -11.95 19.22
N ASP A 147 -5.74 -12.59 18.19
CA ASP A 147 -5.16 -13.79 17.60
C ASP A 147 -3.93 -13.47 16.72
N LEU A 148 -3.92 -12.30 16.06
CA LEU A 148 -2.81 -11.89 15.18
C LEU A 148 -1.48 -11.74 15.92
N VAL A 149 -1.50 -11.50 17.23
CA VAL A 149 -0.28 -11.41 18.07
C VAL A 149 0.53 -12.71 18.00
N PHE A 150 -0.12 -13.86 17.83
CA PHE A 150 0.52 -15.17 17.81
C PHE A 150 1.04 -15.59 16.44
N LEU A 151 0.84 -14.77 15.40
CA LEU A 151 1.31 -15.09 14.06
C LEU A 151 2.81 -14.83 13.93
N PRO A 152 3.62 -15.87 13.70
CA PRO A 152 5.07 -15.74 13.75
C PRO A 152 5.65 -14.99 12.55
N ARG A 153 4.90 -14.76 11.46
CA ARG A 153 5.45 -14.12 10.25
C ARG A 153 4.65 -12.92 9.77
N LEU A 154 3.60 -12.51 10.48
CA LEU A 154 2.78 -11.39 10.07
C LEU A 154 3.58 -10.08 10.13
N PHE A 155 3.97 -9.57 8.98
CA PHE A 155 4.71 -8.31 8.86
C PHE A 155 3.92 -7.21 8.16
N SER A 156 2.80 -7.53 7.51
CA SER A 156 1.97 -6.57 6.76
C SER A 156 0.49 -6.70 7.11
N LEU A 157 -0.13 -5.59 7.54
CA LEU A 157 -1.55 -5.51 7.87
C LEU A 157 -2.20 -4.28 7.22
N THR A 158 -3.14 -4.52 6.32
CA THR A 158 -3.94 -3.48 5.67
C THR A 158 -5.41 -3.62 6.08
N ILE A 159 -6.00 -2.55 6.59
CA ILE A 159 -7.37 -2.53 7.08
C ILE A 159 -8.14 -1.40 6.40
N TYR A 160 -9.30 -1.73 5.84
CA TYR A 160 -10.34 -0.79 5.43
C TYR A 160 -11.59 -1.04 6.27
N LEU A 161 -11.92 -0.12 7.18
CA LEU A 161 -13.15 -0.22 7.97
C LEU A 161 -14.33 0.36 7.21
N HIS A 162 -15.47 -0.32 7.30
CA HIS A 162 -16.74 0.12 6.70
C HIS A 162 -17.16 1.51 7.23
N LYS A 163 -17.24 1.65 8.56
CA LYS A 163 -17.48 2.90 9.32
C LYS A 163 -16.91 2.75 10.73
N THR A 164 -16.45 3.84 11.34
CA THR A 164 -16.10 3.88 12.77
C THR A 164 -16.84 5.01 13.48
N SER A 165 -17.49 4.68 14.60
CA SER A 165 -18.07 5.63 15.55
C SER A 165 -17.32 5.63 16.89
N LYS A 166 -16.23 4.86 16.99
CA LYS A 166 -15.54 4.55 18.25
C LYS A 166 -14.16 5.19 18.29
N ASP A 167 -13.69 5.40 19.52
CA ASP A 167 -12.32 5.79 19.84
C ASP A 167 -11.32 4.79 19.24
N LEU A 168 -10.40 5.29 18.40
CA LEU A 168 -9.37 4.49 17.75
C LEU A 168 -8.17 4.22 18.64
N SER A 169 -8.08 4.85 19.81
CA SER A 169 -6.96 4.68 20.76
C SER A 169 -6.70 3.21 21.04
N TYR A 170 -7.76 2.46 21.34
CA TYR A 170 -7.66 1.04 21.65
C TYR A 170 -7.24 0.22 20.42
N LEU A 171 -7.74 0.58 19.24
CA LEU A 171 -7.38 -0.09 17.99
C LEU A 171 -5.89 0.09 17.66
N TYR A 172 -5.40 1.33 17.70
CA TYR A 172 -3.98 1.64 17.49
C TYR A 172 -3.10 0.94 18.51
N LYS A 173 -3.52 0.90 19.78
CA LYS A 173 -2.79 0.18 20.84
C LYS A 173 -2.61 -1.30 20.52
N LEU A 174 -3.68 -1.99 20.10
CA LEU A 174 -3.59 -3.41 19.75
C LEU A 174 -2.70 -3.63 18.51
N ILE A 175 -2.87 -2.82 17.47
CA ILE A 175 -2.07 -2.93 16.24
C ILE A 175 -0.58 -2.69 16.52
N PHE A 176 -0.25 -1.68 17.31
CA PHE A 176 1.15 -1.32 17.59
C PHE A 176 1.86 -2.34 18.48
N ASN A 177 1.10 -3.16 19.20
CA ASN A 177 1.61 -4.29 19.98
C ASN A 177 1.90 -5.55 19.14
N LEU A 178 1.56 -5.57 17.85
CA LEU A 178 1.86 -6.71 16.99
C LEU A 178 3.39 -6.84 16.80
N PRO A 179 4.00 -7.97 17.22
CA PRO A 179 5.44 -8.04 17.49
C PRO A 179 6.33 -7.98 16.24
N ARG A 180 5.80 -8.35 15.07
CA ARG A 180 6.56 -8.43 13.81
C ARG A 180 6.04 -7.50 12.72
N LEU A 181 5.07 -6.65 13.04
CA LEU A 181 4.40 -5.80 12.07
C LEU A 181 5.30 -4.66 11.59
N LYS A 182 5.71 -4.70 10.32
CA LYS A 182 6.55 -3.67 9.69
C LYS A 182 5.74 -2.70 8.84
N TYR A 183 4.73 -3.19 8.14
CA TYR A 183 3.86 -2.39 7.30
C TYR A 183 2.46 -2.36 7.89
N HIS A 184 1.90 -1.15 8.05
CA HIS A 184 0.53 -0.98 8.46
C HIS A 184 -0.19 0.10 7.63
N LYS A 185 -1.40 -0.21 7.17
CA LYS A 185 -2.34 0.75 6.62
C LYS A 185 -3.69 0.64 7.34
N LEU A 186 -4.20 1.78 7.80
CA LEU A 186 -5.57 1.92 8.32
C LEU A 186 -6.33 2.95 7.51
N SER A 187 -7.46 2.53 6.95
CA SER A 187 -8.36 3.35 6.15
C SER A 187 -9.78 3.23 6.67
N PHE A 188 -10.51 4.35 6.75
CA PHE A 188 -11.95 4.32 6.99
C PHE A 188 -12.60 5.63 6.54
N ARG A 189 -13.91 5.57 6.28
CA ARG A 189 -14.74 6.73 5.99
C ARG A 189 -15.48 7.10 7.28
N GLY A 190 -15.12 8.23 7.91
CA GLY A 190 -15.71 8.67 9.17
C GLY A 190 -15.34 10.11 9.50
N LEU A 191 -16.14 10.75 10.36
CA LEU A 191 -15.89 12.08 10.89
C LEU A 191 -14.68 12.09 11.83
N LYS A 192 -14.17 13.29 12.15
CA LYS A 192 -13.03 13.52 13.05
C LYS A 192 -13.16 12.68 14.33
N ILE A 193 -12.04 12.13 14.77
CA ILE A 193 -11.92 11.52 16.08
C ILE A 193 -12.02 12.67 17.10
N ASN A 194 -13.03 12.62 17.97
CA ASN A 194 -13.27 13.71 18.94
C ASN A 194 -12.47 13.54 20.24
N ASN A 195 -11.89 12.36 20.47
CA ASN A 195 -11.14 12.03 21.68
C ASN A 195 -9.65 11.90 21.36
N PRO A 196 -8.76 12.45 22.19
CA PRO A 196 -7.33 12.31 21.98
C PRO A 196 -6.94 10.82 22.01
N LEU A 197 -5.97 10.43 21.18
CA LEU A 197 -5.42 9.08 21.21
C LEU A 197 -4.78 8.82 22.58
N LEU A 198 -5.49 8.10 23.45
CA LEU A 198 -5.00 7.64 24.74
C LEU A 198 -4.23 6.34 24.53
N MET A 199 -2.97 6.48 24.13
CA MET A 199 -2.04 5.37 24.13
C MET A 199 -1.51 5.20 25.55
N ALA A 200 -1.68 4.01 26.12
CA ALA A 200 -1.14 3.72 27.46
C ALA A 200 0.39 3.84 27.42
N THR A 201 0.98 4.44 28.46
CA THR A 201 2.42 4.70 28.66
C THR A 201 3.26 3.44 28.89
N ASN A 202 2.72 2.27 28.54
CA ASN A 202 3.47 1.03 28.54
C ASN A 202 4.60 1.23 27.52
N LYS A 203 5.86 1.12 27.95
CA LYS A 203 7.09 1.39 27.18
C LYS A 203 7.27 0.56 25.90
N GLN A 204 6.24 -0.15 25.45
CA GLN A 204 6.25 -1.01 24.27
C GLN A 204 6.08 -0.16 23.02
N LEU A 205 7.21 0.03 22.33
CA LEU A 205 7.28 0.76 21.08
C LEU A 205 6.98 -0.18 19.90
N SER A 206 6.31 0.34 18.89
CA SER A 206 5.93 -0.43 17.71
C SER A 206 7.15 -0.78 16.84
N THR A 207 7.06 -1.92 16.15
CA THR A 207 8.04 -2.36 15.16
C THR A 207 7.79 -1.81 13.76
N ILE A 208 6.72 -1.03 13.57
CA ILE A 208 6.30 -0.50 12.26
C ILE A 208 7.38 0.41 11.66
N GLU A 209 7.73 0.09 10.41
CA GLU A 209 8.69 0.80 9.57
C GLU A 209 7.98 1.62 8.48
N TYR A 210 6.77 1.22 8.06
CA TYR A 210 5.96 1.88 7.04
C TYR A 210 4.51 2.01 7.49
N LEU A 211 4.03 3.25 7.63
CA LEU A 211 2.69 3.56 8.14
C LEU A 211 1.87 4.39 7.14
N VAL A 212 0.64 3.96 6.88
CA VAL A 212 -0.35 4.69 6.09
C VAL A 212 -1.58 4.99 6.94
N ILE A 213 -1.76 6.27 7.28
CA ILE A 213 -2.93 6.81 7.97
C ILE A 213 -3.89 7.33 6.89
N ASP A 214 -4.79 6.49 6.40
CA ASP A 214 -5.71 6.80 5.30
C ASP A 214 -7.07 7.30 5.81
N HIS A 215 -7.03 8.18 6.82
CA HIS A 215 -8.17 8.84 7.44
C HIS A 215 -7.79 10.25 7.93
N ILE A 216 -8.77 11.00 8.45
CA ILE A 216 -8.52 12.32 9.05
C ILE A 216 -7.82 12.13 10.39
N CYS A 217 -6.75 12.88 10.61
CA CYS A 217 -5.93 12.85 11.82
C CYS A 217 -5.70 14.29 12.31
N THR A 218 -5.87 14.56 13.60
CA THR A 218 -5.45 15.84 14.18
C THR A 218 -3.93 15.87 14.35
N LEU A 219 -3.34 17.06 14.43
CA LEU A 219 -1.90 17.21 14.69
C LEU A 219 -1.45 16.48 15.97
N ASN A 220 -2.24 16.55 17.05
CA ASN A 220 -1.90 15.90 18.31
C ASN A 220 -1.88 14.37 18.17
N GLU A 221 -2.88 13.81 17.50
CA GLU A 221 -2.95 12.36 17.24
C GLU A 221 -1.80 11.90 16.36
N PHE A 222 -1.46 12.69 15.34
CA PHE A 222 -0.33 12.41 14.46
C PHE A 222 0.98 12.35 15.26
N ILE A 223 1.22 13.35 16.12
CA ILE A 223 2.38 13.41 17.01
C ILE A 223 2.40 12.22 17.98
N THR A 224 1.25 11.86 18.58
CA THR A 224 1.15 10.67 19.44
C THR A 224 1.48 9.41 18.66
N ILE A 225 0.93 9.20 17.47
CA ILE A 225 1.25 8.04 16.64
C ILE A 225 2.76 7.94 16.36
N LEU A 226 3.38 9.08 16.04
CA LEU A 226 4.82 9.18 15.80
C LEU A 226 5.66 8.82 17.03
N SER A 227 5.24 9.20 18.24
CA SER A 227 6.00 8.87 19.45
C SER A 227 6.03 7.37 19.77
N TYR A 228 5.05 6.61 19.29
CA TYR A 228 4.99 5.15 19.46
C TYR A 228 5.65 4.36 18.34
N THR A 229 6.14 5.02 17.28
CA THR A 229 6.69 4.38 16.08
C THR A 229 8.14 4.83 15.81
N PRO A 230 9.08 4.58 16.74
CA PRO A 230 10.47 5.08 16.63
C PRO A 230 11.26 4.49 15.46
N ARG A 231 10.85 3.32 14.94
CA ARG A 231 11.47 2.64 13.79
C ARG A 231 10.90 3.10 12.45
N LEU A 232 9.96 4.05 12.46
CA LEU A 232 9.26 4.48 11.27
C LEU A 232 10.25 5.10 10.28
N SER A 233 10.21 4.59 9.06
CA SER A 233 11.01 5.07 7.94
C SER A 233 10.17 5.81 6.90
N HIS A 234 8.89 5.44 6.78
CA HIS A 234 7.95 5.99 5.83
C HIS A 234 6.61 6.26 6.49
N ILE A 235 6.10 7.48 6.32
CA ILE A 235 4.74 7.83 6.74
C ILE A 235 3.96 8.48 5.60
N ILE A 236 2.73 8.01 5.40
CA ILE A 236 1.75 8.62 4.52
C ILE A 236 0.52 8.95 5.34
N CYS A 237 0.18 10.23 5.43
CA CYS A 237 -1.07 10.68 6.02
C CYS A 237 -1.99 11.23 4.93
N LYS A 238 -3.23 10.77 4.92
CA LYS A 238 -4.26 11.29 4.02
C LYS A 238 -4.57 12.74 4.35
N GLN A 239 -4.90 13.03 5.60
CA GLN A 239 -5.35 14.37 5.97
C GLN A 239 -4.94 14.70 7.40
N ILE A 240 -4.25 15.84 7.56
CA ILE A 240 -3.92 16.39 8.86
C ILE A 240 -4.67 17.70 9.07
N VAL A 241 -5.32 17.83 10.23
CA VAL A 241 -6.06 19.04 10.63
C VAL A 241 -5.53 19.58 11.95
N LYS A 242 -5.77 20.87 12.20
CA LYS A 242 -5.46 21.50 13.49
C LYS A 242 -6.14 20.76 14.64
N SER A 243 -5.43 20.64 15.76
CA SER A 243 -6.00 20.16 17.02
C SER A 243 -6.73 21.30 17.74
N ASN A 244 -7.93 21.02 18.24
CA ASN A 244 -8.65 21.94 19.12
C ASN A 244 -8.17 21.87 20.58
N GLN A 245 -7.28 20.92 20.89
CA GLN A 245 -6.81 20.65 22.24
C GLN A 245 -5.36 21.07 22.42
N ILE A 246 -5.08 21.74 23.53
CA ILE A 246 -3.71 22.05 23.97
C ILE A 246 -2.99 20.72 24.26
N MET A 247 -1.84 20.50 23.64
CA MET A 247 -1.00 19.33 23.96
C MET A 247 -0.58 19.38 25.44
N LYS A 248 -1.11 18.47 26.25
CA LYS A 248 -0.77 18.40 27.68
C LYS A 248 0.59 17.75 27.96
N GLN A 249 1.21 17.09 26.99
CA GLN A 249 2.47 16.37 27.17
C GLN A 249 3.43 16.60 26.01
N GLN A 250 4.66 17.04 26.32
CA GLN A 250 5.78 17.02 25.39
C GLN A 250 6.35 15.59 25.35
N ILE A 251 5.78 14.74 24.51
CA ILE A 251 6.33 13.40 24.31
C ILE A 251 7.57 13.53 23.41
N PRO A 252 8.77 13.11 23.87
CA PRO A 252 9.97 13.18 23.05
C PRO A 252 9.83 12.23 21.85
N ILE A 253 9.93 12.79 20.64
CA ILE A 253 9.87 12.02 19.40
C ILE A 253 11.29 11.82 18.89
N LYS A 254 11.71 10.56 18.81
CA LYS A 254 13.00 10.18 18.22
C LYS A 254 12.77 9.30 16.99
N LEU A 255 12.77 9.93 15.82
CA LEU A 255 12.50 9.30 14.52
C LEU A 255 13.76 9.30 13.64
N ILE A 256 14.80 8.60 14.10
CA ILE A 256 16.11 8.59 13.43
C ILE A 256 16.12 7.87 12.08
N HIS A 257 15.07 7.10 11.78
CA HIS A 257 14.93 6.36 10.52
C HIS A 257 13.92 7.01 9.56
N LEU A 258 13.21 8.06 9.99
CA LEU A 258 12.13 8.64 9.19
C LEU A 258 12.71 9.42 8.02
N THR A 259 12.67 8.79 6.84
CA THR A 259 13.26 9.32 5.61
C THR A 259 12.19 9.84 4.65
N HIS A 260 10.95 9.37 4.75
CA HIS A 260 9.88 9.69 3.83
C HIS A 260 8.63 10.15 4.56
N MET A 261 8.15 11.35 4.23
CA MET A 261 6.89 11.89 4.72
C MET A 261 6.02 12.36 3.56
N CYS A 262 4.75 11.94 3.57
CA CYS A 262 3.74 12.38 2.61
C CYS A 262 2.46 12.79 3.34
N ILE A 263 2.06 14.05 3.20
CA ILE A 263 0.74 14.54 3.66
C ILE A 263 -0.07 14.88 2.41
N ARG A 264 -1.12 14.11 2.12
CA ARG A 264 -1.95 14.32 0.92
C ARG A 264 -2.86 15.53 1.04
N TYR A 265 -3.32 15.88 2.24
CA TYR A 265 -4.16 17.05 2.49
C TYR A 265 -3.79 17.67 3.84
N CYS A 266 -2.94 18.69 3.81
CA CYS A 266 -2.50 19.44 4.98
C CYS A 266 -3.43 20.64 5.18
N TYR A 267 -4.11 20.68 6.32
CA TYR A 267 -4.92 21.83 6.75
C TYR A 267 -4.31 22.52 7.98
N LEU A 268 -3.01 22.31 8.20
CA LEU A 268 -2.26 23.02 9.23
C LEU A 268 -1.85 24.39 8.70
N ARG A 269 -1.79 25.37 9.60
CA ARG A 269 -1.07 26.61 9.28
C ARG A 269 0.41 26.31 9.08
N PHE A 270 1.10 27.14 8.32
CA PHE A 270 2.52 26.93 8.05
C PHE A 270 3.33 26.85 9.35
N ASP A 271 3.06 27.73 10.32
CA ASP A 271 3.75 27.73 11.63
C ASP A 271 3.63 26.37 12.34
N GLU A 272 2.45 25.75 12.27
CA GLU A 272 2.17 24.46 12.91
C GLU A 272 2.89 23.30 12.20
N LEU A 273 3.00 23.38 10.87
CA LEU A 273 3.80 22.44 10.09
C LEU A 273 5.29 22.65 10.33
N GLU A 274 5.75 23.90 10.42
CA GLU A 274 7.13 24.27 10.67
C GLU A 274 7.59 23.69 12.01
N ASP A 275 6.80 23.87 13.07
CA ASP A 275 7.04 23.28 14.38
C ASP A 275 7.11 21.75 14.36
N LEU A 276 6.27 21.10 13.54
CA LEU A 276 6.33 19.66 13.33
C LEU A 276 7.65 19.27 12.65
N ILE A 277 8.00 19.92 11.54
CA ILE A 277 9.23 19.65 10.79
C ILE A 277 10.48 19.86 11.66
N LYS A 278 10.53 20.92 12.47
CA LYS A 278 11.62 21.16 13.42
C LYS A 278 11.84 19.97 14.37
N LYS A 279 10.78 19.26 14.74
CA LYS A 279 10.84 18.09 15.64
C LYS A 279 11.27 16.81 14.94
N ILE A 280 10.88 16.59 13.68
CA ILE A 280 11.01 15.27 13.03
C ILE A 280 11.79 15.26 11.70
N GLY A 281 12.11 16.42 11.14
CA GLY A 281 12.57 16.60 9.76
C GLY A 281 14.03 16.25 9.49
N SER A 282 14.86 16.09 10.54
CA SER A 282 16.32 16.00 10.40
C SER A 282 16.84 14.86 9.51
N GLN A 283 16.04 13.81 9.31
CA GLN A 283 16.40 12.64 8.50
C GLN A 283 15.62 12.57 7.17
N PHE A 284 14.83 13.58 6.84
CA PHE A 284 13.99 13.56 5.66
C PHE A 284 14.83 13.55 4.39
N HIS A 285 14.55 12.56 3.56
CA HIS A 285 15.08 12.40 2.22
C HIS A 285 14.02 12.79 1.19
N LYS A 286 12.75 12.46 1.47
CA LYS A 286 11.61 12.78 0.62
C LYS A 286 10.48 13.40 1.42
N LEU A 287 10.03 14.58 1.01
CA LEU A 287 8.88 15.27 1.58
C LEU A 287 7.86 15.56 0.47
N ARG A 288 6.61 15.17 0.69
CA ARG A 288 5.50 15.48 -0.19
C ARG A 288 4.36 16.10 0.61
N ILE A 289 3.95 17.30 0.24
CA ILE A 289 2.87 18.02 0.94
C ILE A 289 1.92 18.59 -0.10
N HIS A 290 0.63 18.41 0.15
CA HIS A 290 -0.41 19.14 -0.55
C HIS A 290 -1.27 19.90 0.47
N THR A 291 -1.37 21.21 0.32
CA THR A 291 -2.03 22.15 1.26
C THR A 291 -3.04 23.07 0.56
N TYR A 292 -3.82 23.79 1.36
CA TYR A 292 -4.86 24.72 0.91
C TYR A 292 -4.91 25.99 1.77
N LYS A 293 -5.39 27.09 1.19
CA LYS A 293 -5.86 28.33 1.85
C LYS A 293 -4.86 29.18 2.63
N ASP A 294 -3.84 28.60 3.26
CA ASP A 294 -2.85 29.39 4.01
C ASP A 294 -1.76 29.93 3.08
N PHE A 295 -1.85 31.22 2.75
CA PHE A 295 -0.90 31.90 1.85
C PHE A 295 0.54 31.92 2.35
N SER A 296 0.78 31.68 3.65
CA SER A 296 2.13 31.58 4.21
C SER A 296 2.95 30.46 3.58
N TYR A 297 2.28 29.45 2.98
CA TYR A 297 2.93 28.38 2.23
C TYR A 297 3.53 28.83 0.88
N LEU A 298 3.16 30.00 0.39
CA LEU A 298 3.69 30.58 -0.85
C LEU A 298 4.95 31.43 -0.61
N ASP A 299 5.41 31.53 0.64
CA ASP A 299 6.69 32.16 0.97
C ASP A 299 7.85 31.18 0.70
N ALA A 300 8.53 31.39 -0.44
CA ALA A 300 9.64 30.54 -0.87
C ALA A 300 10.87 30.65 0.04
N ASP A 301 11.12 31.83 0.62
CA ASP A 301 12.31 32.07 1.45
C ASP A 301 12.14 31.38 2.80
N ARG A 302 10.93 31.41 3.35
CA ARG A 302 10.60 30.69 4.59
C ARG A 302 10.76 29.18 4.42
N TRP A 303 10.33 28.63 3.28
CA TRP A 303 10.59 27.22 2.94
C TRP A 303 12.09 26.92 2.81
N GLU A 304 12.84 27.78 2.11
CA GLU A 304 14.29 27.63 1.93
C GLU A 304 15.02 27.59 3.27
N GLN A 305 14.72 28.53 4.17
CA GLN A 305 15.28 28.58 5.52
C GLN A 305 14.97 27.32 6.32
N LEU A 306 13.69 26.88 6.32
CA LEU A 306 13.27 25.67 7.02
C LEU A 306 14.02 24.42 6.50
N ILE A 307 14.19 24.32 5.19
CA ILE A 307 14.88 23.20 4.54
C ILE A 307 16.37 23.18 4.88
N ILE A 308 17.04 24.32 4.75
CA ILE A 308 18.48 24.43 5.05
C ILE A 308 18.75 24.09 6.51
N GLN A 309 17.92 24.59 7.43
CA GLN A 309 18.13 24.44 8.87
C GLN A 309 17.73 23.06 9.40
N HIS A 310 16.61 22.48 8.92
CA HIS A 310 15.99 21.32 9.57
C HIS A 310 15.85 20.08 8.68
N MET A 311 16.14 20.17 7.38
CA MET A 311 15.98 19.06 6.43
C MET A 311 17.19 18.94 5.49
N SER A 312 18.40 18.98 6.05
CA SER A 312 19.66 19.00 5.28
C SER A 312 19.88 17.77 4.38
N LYS A 313 19.21 16.65 4.63
CA LYS A 313 19.28 15.41 3.83
C LYS A 313 18.20 15.32 2.73
N LEU A 314 17.37 16.35 2.58
CA LEU A 314 16.27 16.35 1.65
C LEU A 314 16.79 16.39 0.21
N HIS A 315 16.42 15.41 -0.61
CA HIS A 315 16.77 15.37 -2.02
C HIS A 315 15.54 15.39 -2.92
N LEU A 316 14.35 15.07 -2.39
CA LEU A 316 13.10 15.16 -3.14
C LEU A 316 12.06 15.92 -2.33
N PHE A 317 11.69 17.09 -2.84
CA PHE A 317 10.57 17.86 -2.37
C PHE A 317 9.48 17.91 -3.45
N LYS A 318 8.26 17.54 -3.08
CA LYS A 318 7.07 17.80 -3.90
C LYS A 318 6.06 18.59 -3.10
N PHE A 319 5.76 19.78 -3.57
CA PHE A 319 4.80 20.64 -2.94
C PHE A 319 3.67 20.96 -3.91
N LYS A 320 2.44 20.78 -3.44
CA LYS A 320 1.24 21.18 -4.15
C LYS A 320 0.45 22.18 -3.29
N TYR A 321 0.17 23.34 -3.83
CA TYR A 321 -0.78 24.28 -3.24
C TYR A 321 -2.04 24.31 -4.08
N THR A 322 -3.20 24.21 -3.43
CA THR A 322 -4.47 24.42 -4.11
C THR A 322 -5.25 25.56 -3.47
N GLU A 323 -5.56 26.56 -4.27
CA GLU A 323 -6.47 27.63 -3.91
C GLU A 323 -7.86 27.33 -4.47
N MET A 324 -8.90 27.48 -3.65
CA MET A 324 -10.28 27.42 -4.10
C MET A 324 -10.82 28.84 -4.08
N ILE A 325 -11.22 29.37 -5.23
CA ILE A 325 -11.72 30.72 -5.37
C ILE A 325 -13.22 30.66 -5.68
N ASN A 326 -14.02 31.14 -4.74
CA ASN A 326 -15.48 31.21 -4.87
C ASN A 326 -15.94 32.49 -5.62
N GLU A 327 -15.08 33.50 -5.74
CA GLU A 327 -15.37 34.83 -6.34
C GLU A 327 -14.24 35.30 -7.28
N HIS A 328 -14.04 36.61 -7.45
CA HIS A 328 -12.90 37.17 -8.19
C HIS A 328 -11.57 36.85 -7.49
N LEU A 329 -10.55 36.46 -8.26
CA LEU A 329 -9.21 36.16 -7.78
C LEU A 329 -8.58 37.41 -7.15
N GLN A 330 -8.48 37.43 -5.81
CA GLN A 330 -7.80 38.51 -5.10
C GLN A 330 -6.30 38.20 -5.03
N ILE A 331 -5.52 38.83 -5.93
CA ILE A 331 -4.05 38.73 -5.90
C ILE A 331 -3.54 39.39 -4.61
N THR A 332 -3.26 38.57 -3.60
CA THR A 332 -2.55 39.02 -2.39
C THR A 332 -1.05 39.20 -2.66
N PRO A 333 -0.32 39.99 -1.86
CA PRO A 333 1.14 40.11 -1.97
C PRO A 333 1.88 38.77 -1.96
N CYS A 334 1.34 37.75 -1.28
CA CYS A 334 1.91 36.39 -1.26
C CYS A 334 1.96 35.74 -2.66
N HIS A 335 1.04 36.09 -3.57
CA HIS A 335 1.09 35.61 -4.95
C HIS A 335 2.28 36.19 -5.72
N THR A 336 2.70 37.42 -5.41
CA THR A 336 3.87 38.02 -6.05
C THR A 336 5.18 37.35 -5.60
N GLN A 337 5.18 36.68 -4.44
CA GLN A 337 6.33 35.93 -3.93
C GLN A 337 6.54 34.59 -4.62
N ILE A 338 5.57 34.08 -5.39
CA ILE A 338 5.68 32.80 -6.11
C ILE A 338 6.92 32.78 -7.04
N ASN A 339 7.29 33.94 -7.60
CA ASN A 339 8.47 34.07 -8.45
C ASN A 339 9.77 33.72 -7.71
N ARG A 340 9.81 33.81 -6.37
CA ARG A 340 10.99 33.43 -5.58
C ARG A 340 11.27 31.92 -5.60
N PHE A 341 10.28 31.10 -5.96
CA PHE A 341 10.51 29.68 -6.24
C PHE A 341 11.36 29.42 -7.51
N HIS A 342 11.74 30.46 -8.25
CA HIS A 342 12.75 30.36 -9.32
C HIS A 342 14.17 30.75 -8.88
N SER A 343 14.40 31.04 -7.59
CA SER A 343 15.75 31.38 -7.10
C SER A 343 16.76 30.26 -7.42
N LEU A 344 18.05 30.58 -7.35
CA LEU A 344 19.13 29.61 -7.59
C LEU A 344 19.00 28.37 -6.69
N PHE A 345 18.55 28.56 -5.44
CA PHE A 345 18.32 27.45 -4.50
C PHE A 345 17.33 26.42 -5.07
N TRP A 346 16.18 26.88 -5.58
CA TRP A 346 15.11 26.04 -6.09
C TRP A 346 15.42 25.44 -7.47
N SER A 347 15.94 26.26 -8.39
CA SER A 347 16.21 25.84 -9.77
C SER A 347 17.30 24.76 -9.85
N GLN A 348 18.34 24.84 -9.02
CA GLN A 348 19.40 23.82 -8.97
C GLN A 348 18.93 22.46 -8.43
N ARG A 349 17.90 22.43 -7.57
CA ARG A 349 17.44 21.21 -6.89
C ARG A 349 16.44 20.38 -7.69
N GLN A 350 15.95 20.92 -8.81
CA GLN A 350 14.95 20.26 -9.66
C GLN A 350 13.71 19.74 -8.90
N TRP A 351 13.35 20.41 -7.80
CA TRP A 351 12.19 20.04 -6.98
C TRP A 351 10.88 20.45 -7.62
N VAL A 352 9.83 19.67 -7.36
CA VAL A 352 8.52 19.90 -7.99
C VAL A 352 7.67 20.77 -7.08
N PHE A 353 7.37 21.97 -7.55
CA PHE A 353 6.37 22.87 -6.99
C PHE A 353 5.23 22.98 -7.99
N ASN A 354 4.01 22.72 -7.53
CA ASN A 354 2.80 22.87 -8.33
C ASN A 354 1.81 23.74 -7.57
N LEU A 355 1.49 24.91 -8.12
CA LEU A 355 0.37 25.72 -7.67
C LEU A 355 -0.78 25.46 -8.63
N SER A 356 -1.93 25.07 -8.09
CA SER A 356 -3.18 24.95 -8.84
C SER A 356 -4.22 25.89 -8.24
N ILE A 357 -4.76 26.79 -9.04
CA ILE A 357 -5.88 27.64 -8.63
C ILE A 357 -7.14 27.07 -9.27
N ASP A 358 -8.13 26.71 -8.46
CA ASP A 358 -9.41 26.14 -8.90
C ASP A 358 -10.53 27.15 -8.65
N THR A 359 -11.31 27.44 -9.69
CA THR A 359 -12.43 28.39 -9.65
C THR A 359 -13.72 27.59 -9.69
N ASP A 360 -14.61 27.79 -8.72
CA ASP A 360 -15.86 27.00 -8.54
C ASP A 360 -16.91 27.18 -9.68
N ASN A 361 -16.58 27.97 -10.72
CA ASN A 361 -17.44 28.15 -11.88
C ASN A 361 -17.45 26.89 -12.75
N GLN A 362 -18.60 26.54 -13.33
CA GLN A 362 -18.88 25.35 -14.16
C GLN A 362 -17.96 25.15 -15.38
N GLN A 363 -16.99 26.05 -15.59
CA GLN A 363 -15.82 25.89 -16.44
C GLN A 363 -14.58 26.06 -15.56
N ALA A 364 -14.10 24.99 -14.93
CA ALA A 364 -12.92 25.03 -14.07
C ALA A 364 -11.69 25.53 -14.85
N ILE A 365 -11.29 26.79 -14.63
CA ILE A 365 -10.03 27.32 -15.14
C ILE A 365 -8.96 26.96 -14.11
N ALA A 366 -8.27 25.85 -14.34
CA ALA A 366 -7.12 25.48 -13.53
C ALA A 366 -5.89 26.26 -13.99
N ILE A 367 -5.49 27.31 -13.26
CA ILE A 367 -4.17 27.93 -13.47
C ILE A 367 -3.14 27.03 -12.78
N VAL A 368 -2.30 26.38 -13.58
CA VAL A 368 -1.21 25.53 -13.08
C VAL A 368 0.11 26.24 -13.28
N TYR A 369 0.72 26.66 -12.18
CA TYR A 369 2.10 27.11 -12.17
C TYR A 369 3.00 25.98 -11.68
N SER A 370 4.04 25.67 -12.46
CA SER A 370 5.04 24.67 -12.10
C SER A 370 6.44 25.15 -12.47
N ILE A 371 7.39 25.01 -11.54
CA ILE A 371 8.81 25.30 -11.80
C ILE A 371 9.37 24.36 -12.89
N HIS A 372 8.74 23.19 -13.10
CA HIS A 372 9.11 22.20 -14.12
C HIS A 372 7.95 21.96 -15.09
N SER A 373 7.66 22.97 -15.93
CA SER A 373 6.54 23.00 -16.87
C SER A 373 6.52 21.89 -17.93
N CYS A 374 7.64 21.20 -18.17
CA CYS A 374 7.76 20.17 -19.21
C CYS A 374 6.95 18.88 -18.97
N ARG A 375 6.21 18.73 -17.86
CA ARG A 375 5.38 17.54 -17.60
C ARG A 375 3.90 17.67 -17.99
N TYR A 376 3.40 18.87 -18.29
CA TYR A 376 1.96 19.08 -18.53
C TYR A 376 1.55 19.13 -20.01
N ILE A 377 2.49 19.03 -20.96
CA ILE A 377 2.19 19.07 -22.41
C ILE A 377 1.72 17.70 -22.97
N ARG A 378 1.67 16.62 -22.17
CA ARG A 378 1.33 15.27 -22.68
C ARG A 378 0.05 14.61 -22.12
N SER A 379 -0.87 15.37 -21.54
CA SER A 379 -2.18 14.80 -21.12
C SER A 379 -3.39 15.58 -21.67
N LYS A 380 -3.30 16.00 -22.92
CA LYS A 380 -4.46 16.34 -23.76
C LYS A 380 -4.23 15.79 -25.16
N PHE A 381 -4.51 14.50 -25.33
CA PHE A 381 -5.10 13.89 -26.52
C PHE A 381 -5.90 12.68 -26.07
#